data_AF-A0A2D6XJX8-F1
#
_entry.id   AF-A0A2D6XJX8-F1
#
_cell.length_a   1.000
_cell.length_b   1.000
_cell.length_c   1.000
_cell.angle_alpha   90.00
_cell.angle_beta   90.00
_cell.angle_gamma   90.00
#
_symmetry.space_group_name_H-M   'P 1'
#
loop_
_entity.id
_entity.type
_entity.pdbx_description
1 polymer ?
#
loop_
_entity_poly.entity_id
_entity_poly.type
_entity_poly.pdbx_seq_one_letter_code
_entity_poly.pdbx_strand_id
1 'polypeptide(L)'
;MTWGNPKAKLILIVDRPASRAYTDGSIISGRGGQNLHLILSHAGLSSQDVYILCVNPRDAPENTIMNTKGVLTETGLQLQANLRSTLVKLEPMMVVPMGRVSCTLLLEDHRLDKLRGSCFQYNGFKV
;
A
#
# COMPACT_ATOMS: atom_id res chain seq x y z
N MET A 1 6.84 4.26 -6.52
CA MET A 1 8.04 4.50 -5.67
C MET A 1 7.93 3.60 -4.45
N THR A 2 9.06 3.06 -3.96
CA THR A 2 9.07 1.95 -2.98
C THR A 2 10.09 2.22 -1.87
N TRP A 3 9.81 1.72 -0.66
CA TRP A 3 10.64 2.01 0.51
C TRP A 3 10.59 0.93 1.60
N GLY A 4 11.53 0.97 2.54
CA GLY A 4 11.71 -0.08 3.54
C GLY A 4 12.61 -1.19 3.02
N ASN A 5 12.51 -2.38 3.61
CA ASN A 5 13.34 -3.51 3.23
C ASN A 5 12.74 -4.25 2.03
N PRO A 6 13.37 -4.24 0.83
CA PRO A 6 12.84 -4.90 -0.36
C PRO A 6 12.78 -6.43 -0.24
N LYS A 7 13.45 -7.01 0.77
CA LYS A 7 13.39 -8.44 1.09
C LYS A 7 12.33 -8.78 2.15
N ALA A 8 11.65 -7.77 2.72
CA ALA A 8 10.60 -8.01 3.69
C ALA A 8 9.45 -8.81 3.06
N LYS A 9 8.92 -9.75 3.84
CA LYS A 9 7.79 -10.59 3.42
C LYS A 9 6.44 -10.01 3.83
N LEU A 10 6.44 -8.91 4.59
CA LEU A 10 5.27 -8.10 4.88
C LEU A 10 5.32 -6.82 4.03
N ILE A 11 4.33 -6.65 3.16
CA ILE A 11 4.20 -5.48 2.30
C ILE A 11 3.03 -4.63 2.78
N LEU A 12 3.23 -3.33 2.91
CA LEU A 12 2.16 -2.35 3.15
C LEU A 12 1.90 -1.58 1.86
N ILE A 13 0.63 -1.42 1.49
CA ILE A 13 0.24 -0.60 0.35
C ILE A 13 -0.47 0.64 0.87
N VAL A 14 0.15 1.80 0.72
CA VAL A 14 -0.39 3.09 1.15
C VAL A 14 -0.81 3.93 -0.06
N ASP A 15 -1.58 4.98 0.18
CA ASP A 15 -2.06 5.85 -0.90
C ASP A 15 -0.93 6.68 -1.51
N ARG A 16 -0.36 7.63 -0.73
CA ARG A 16 0.67 8.56 -1.17
C ARG A 16 1.83 8.64 -0.19
N PRO A 17 3.05 8.95 -0.66
CA PRO A 17 4.16 9.26 0.23
C PRO A 17 3.89 10.57 1.00
N ALA A 18 4.51 10.72 2.17
CA ALA A 18 4.46 11.97 2.90
C ALA A 18 5.14 13.12 2.13
N SER A 19 4.73 14.35 2.45
CA SER A 19 5.19 15.56 1.74
C SER A 19 6.71 15.75 1.79
N ARG A 20 7.37 15.28 2.87
CA ARG A 20 8.82 15.37 3.08
C ARG A 20 9.62 14.16 2.63
N ALA A 21 8.97 13.09 2.16
CA ALA A 21 9.61 11.83 1.81
C ALA A 21 10.77 11.96 0.80
N TYR A 22 10.77 13.02 -0.02
CA TYR A 22 11.80 13.30 -1.03
C TYR A 22 12.92 14.22 -0.51
N THR A 23 12.67 14.98 0.56
CA THR A 23 13.67 15.84 1.19
C THR A 23 14.50 15.10 2.22
N ASP A 24 13.91 14.17 2.96
CA ASP A 24 14.58 13.48 4.07
C ASP A 24 14.47 11.95 4.01
N GLY A 25 13.86 11.40 2.96
CA GLY A 25 13.63 9.95 2.82
C GLY A 25 12.50 9.40 3.69
N SER A 26 11.81 10.23 4.48
CA SER A 26 10.79 9.81 5.44
C SER A 26 9.39 9.69 4.81
N ILE A 27 9.09 8.52 4.25
CA ILE A 27 7.73 8.20 3.74
C ILE A 27 6.71 8.18 4.87
N ILE A 28 7.13 7.67 6.02
CA ILE A 28 6.32 7.52 7.23
C ILE A 28 6.54 8.77 8.08
N SER A 29 6.07 9.92 7.60
CA SER A 29 6.16 11.18 8.34
C SER A 29 4.80 11.89 8.45
N GLY A 30 4.77 12.96 9.25
CA GLY A 30 3.52 13.61 9.65
C GLY A 30 2.64 12.71 10.53
N ARG A 31 1.38 13.11 10.73
CA ARG A 31 0.46 12.40 11.64
C ARG A 31 0.15 10.98 11.20
N GLY A 32 -0.08 10.78 9.90
CA GLY A 32 -0.35 9.45 9.33
C GLY A 32 0.85 8.52 9.49
N GLY A 33 2.07 9.03 9.27
CA GLY A 33 3.29 8.28 9.50
C GLY A 33 3.52 7.91 10.96
N GLN A 34 3.33 8.88 11.87
CA GLN A 34 3.43 8.61 13.32
C GLN A 34 2.48 7.50 13.76
N ASN A 35 1.23 7.51 13.27
CA ASN A 35 0.28 6.44 13.56
C ASN A 35 0.72 5.09 13.01
N LEU A 36 1.27 5.05 11.79
CA LEU A 36 1.80 3.81 11.23
C LEU A 36 2.99 3.28 12.05
N HIS A 37 3.90 4.15 12.50
CA HIS A 37 4.98 3.75 13.39
C HIS A 37 4.47 3.18 14.70
N LEU A 38 3.44 3.79 15.30
CA LEU A 38 2.82 3.26 16.49
C LEU A 38 2.22 1.87 16.23
N ILE A 39 1.48 1.69 15.13
CA ILE A 39 0.89 0.39 14.78
C ILE A 39 1.97 -0.69 14.61
N LEU A 40 3.04 -0.39 13.86
CA LEU A 40 4.16 -1.31 13.68
C LEU A 40 4.82 -1.65 15.01
N SER A 41 5.10 -0.65 15.84
CA SER A 41 5.72 -0.86 17.15
C SER A 41 4.86 -1.70 18.09
N HIS A 42 3.54 -1.51 18.11
CA HIS A 42 2.63 -2.34 18.91
C HIS A 42 2.56 -3.78 18.40
N ALA A 43 2.80 -3.99 17.11
CA ALA A 43 2.93 -5.32 16.50
C ALA A 43 4.34 -5.92 16.69
N GLY A 44 5.27 -5.22 17.36
CA GLY A 44 6.66 -5.66 17.52
C GLY A 44 7.49 -5.58 16.23
N LEU A 45 7.04 -4.77 15.27
CA LEU A 45 7.66 -4.59 13.95
C LEU A 45 8.36 -3.23 13.84
N SER A 46 9.41 -3.20 13.03
CA SER A 46 10.16 -2.00 12.65
C SER A 46 9.99 -1.70 11.16
N SER A 47 10.56 -0.58 10.72
CA SER A 47 10.63 -0.23 9.29
C SER A 47 11.47 -1.20 8.46
N GLN A 48 12.32 -2.03 9.09
CA GLN A 48 13.13 -3.05 8.41
C GLN A 48 12.36 -4.36 8.18
N ASP A 49 11.22 -4.54 8.86
CA ASP A 49 10.39 -5.74 8.75
C ASP A 49 9.33 -5.61 7.66
N VAL A 50 9.19 -4.42 7.07
CA VAL A 50 8.17 -4.10 6.09
C VAL A 50 8.75 -3.51 4.82
N TYR A 51 8.03 -3.72 3.72
CA TYR A 51 8.22 -3.00 2.48
C TYR A 51 6.97 -2.18 2.16
N ILE A 52 7.13 -0.94 1.73
CA ILE A 52 6.03 -0.01 1.49
C ILE A 52 5.96 0.33 0.01
N LEU A 53 4.76 0.12 -0.56
CA LEU A 53 4.39 0.53 -1.90
C LEU A 53 3.36 1.67 -1.80
N CYS A 54 3.53 2.71 -2.62
CA CYS A 54 2.51 3.74 -2.77
C CYS A 54 1.73 3.52 -4.07
N VAL A 55 0.39 3.60 -3.98
CA VAL A 55 -0.50 3.57 -5.15
C VAL A 55 -0.26 4.78 -6.05
N ASN A 56 -0.19 5.96 -5.45
CA ASN A 56 -0.08 7.24 -6.13
C ASN A 56 1.32 7.84 -5.92
N PRO A 57 2.01 8.28 -6.99
CA PRO A 57 3.27 9.01 -6.84
C PRO A 57 3.03 10.41 -6.23
N ARG A 58 4.08 11.00 -5.66
CA ARG A 58 3.97 12.32 -5.00
C ARG A 58 3.61 13.43 -5.97
N ASP A 59 4.17 13.36 -7.16
CA ASP A 59 4.05 14.34 -8.24
C ASP A 59 2.88 14.03 -9.19
N ALA A 60 2.06 13.02 -8.89
CA ALA A 60 0.81 12.79 -9.62
C ALA A 60 -0.01 14.09 -9.66
N PRO A 61 -0.33 14.62 -10.86
CA PRO A 61 -1.27 15.73 -11.01
C PRO A 61 -2.57 15.43 -10.26
N GLU A 62 -3.18 16.44 -9.66
CA GLU A 62 -4.32 16.22 -8.75
C GLU A 62 -5.50 15.51 -9.42
N ASN A 63 -5.74 15.81 -10.70
CA ASN A 63 -6.75 15.17 -11.53
C ASN A 63 -6.42 13.72 -11.94
N THR A 64 -5.21 13.24 -11.63
CA THR A 64 -4.74 11.87 -11.94
C THR A 64 -4.60 10.99 -10.70
N ILE A 65 -4.81 11.56 -9.51
CA ILE A 65 -4.75 10.81 -8.25
C ILE A 65 -5.80 9.69 -8.30
N MET A 66 -5.33 8.46 -8.15
CA MET A 66 -6.18 7.29 -8.08
C MET A 66 -7.10 7.42 -6.85
N ASN A 67 -8.39 7.49 -7.11
CA ASN A 67 -9.44 7.42 -6.11
C ASN A 67 -10.31 6.17 -6.36
N THR A 68 -11.28 5.89 -5.50
CA THR A 68 -12.12 4.70 -5.63
C THR A 68 -12.90 4.61 -6.94
N LYS A 69 -13.27 5.74 -7.56
CA LYS A 69 -13.89 5.73 -8.90
C LYS A 69 -12.85 5.46 -9.98
N GLY A 70 -11.66 6.02 -9.84
CA GLY A 70 -10.52 5.81 -10.75
C GLY A 70 -10.08 4.35 -10.84
N VAL A 71 -10.24 3.57 -9.77
CA VAL A 71 -9.89 2.13 -9.78
C VAL A 71 -10.68 1.34 -10.84
N LEU A 72 -11.89 1.79 -11.19
CA LEU A 72 -12.75 1.12 -12.18
C LEU A 72 -12.48 1.57 -13.63
N THR A 73 -11.56 2.51 -13.85
CA THR A 73 -11.20 2.97 -15.21
C THR A 73 -10.08 2.11 -15.79
N GLU A 74 -9.79 2.29 -17.07
CA GLU A 74 -8.66 1.63 -17.74
C GLU A 74 -7.33 1.89 -17.01
N THR A 75 -7.09 3.11 -16.55
CA THR A 75 -5.90 3.45 -15.75
C THR A 75 -5.86 2.69 -14.44
N GLY A 76 -7.01 2.52 -13.77
CA GLY A 76 -7.13 1.71 -12.56
C GLY A 76 -6.82 0.23 -12.79
N LEU A 77 -7.33 -0.33 -13.89
CA LEU A 77 -7.04 -1.72 -14.30
C LEU A 77 -5.55 -1.93 -14.63
N GLN A 78 -4.92 -0.98 -15.33
CA GLN A 78 -3.48 -1.01 -15.60
C GLN A 78 -2.67 -0.95 -14.30
N LEU A 79 -3.05 -0.08 -13.36
CA LEU A 79 -2.39 0.02 -12.07
C LEU A 79 -2.54 -1.27 -11.24
N GLN A 80 -3.73 -1.87 -11.26
CA GLN A 80 -3.97 -3.16 -10.63
C GLN A 80 -3.08 -4.26 -11.22
N ALA A 81 -2.98 -4.36 -12.55
CA ALA A 81 -2.12 -5.33 -13.22
C ALA A 81 -0.64 -5.13 -12.86
N ASN A 82 -0.17 -3.89 -12.84
CA ASN A 82 1.20 -3.53 -12.45
C ASN A 82 1.49 -3.89 -10.99
N LEU A 83 0.54 -3.60 -10.09
CA LEU A 83 0.64 -3.96 -8.68
C LEU A 83 0.72 -5.47 -8.50
N ARG A 84 -0.14 -6.24 -9.18
CA ARG A 84 -0.11 -7.72 -9.16
C ARG A 84 1.24 -8.26 -9.63
N SER A 85 1.73 -7.78 -10.78
CA SER A 85 3.04 -8.18 -11.30
C SER A 85 4.17 -7.86 -10.31
N THR A 86 4.10 -6.71 -9.64
CA THR A 86 5.06 -6.32 -8.62
C THR A 86 5.02 -7.24 -7.40
N LEU A 87 3.82 -7.55 -6.89
CA LEU A 87 3.65 -8.46 -5.74
C LEU A 87 4.14 -9.87 -6.06
N VAL A 88 3.89 -10.39 -7.27
CA VAL A 88 4.43 -11.69 -7.70
C VAL A 88 5.96 -11.71 -7.64
N LYS A 89 6.63 -10.65 -8.11
CA LYS A 89 8.10 -10.55 -8.08
C LYS A 89 8.68 -10.44 -6.67
N LEU A 90 7.94 -9.80 -5.75
CA LEU A 90 8.39 -9.62 -4.37
C LEU A 90 8.13 -10.85 -3.50
N GLU A 91 7.25 -11.76 -3.93
CA GLU A 91 6.88 -13.00 -3.24
C GLU A 91 6.56 -12.74 -1.74
N PRO A 92 5.59 -11.88 -1.41
CA PRO A 92 5.25 -11.59 -0.03
C PRO A 92 4.65 -12.82 0.66
N MET A 93 4.76 -12.85 1.98
CA MET A 93 3.92 -13.72 2.81
C MET A 93 2.58 -13.04 3.12
N MET A 94 2.61 -11.72 3.34
CA MET A 94 1.44 -10.92 3.68
C MET A 94 1.49 -9.54 3.04
N VAL A 95 0.34 -9.04 2.59
CA VAL A 95 0.16 -7.72 2.02
C VAL A 95 -0.97 -7.02 2.75
N VAL A 96 -0.70 -5.86 3.36
CA VAL A 96 -1.71 -5.09 4.10
C VAL A 96 -2.08 -3.84 3.30
N PRO A 97 -3.24 -3.82 2.61
CA PRO A 97 -3.74 -2.62 1.95
C PRO A 97 -4.25 -1.61 2.99
N MET A 98 -3.69 -0.41 2.98
CA MET A 98 -4.00 0.66 3.93
C MET A 98 -4.95 1.68 3.29
N GLY A 99 -6.25 1.39 3.35
CA GLY A 99 -7.31 2.29 2.91
C GLY A 99 -8.11 1.76 1.71
N ARG A 100 -9.16 2.50 1.34
CA ARG A 100 -10.15 2.04 0.34
C ARG A 100 -9.55 1.81 -1.04
N VAL A 101 -8.68 2.69 -1.53
CA VAL A 101 -8.11 2.59 -2.88
C VAL A 101 -7.25 1.33 -3.02
N SER A 102 -6.30 1.12 -2.10
CA SER A 102 -5.45 -0.07 -2.09
C SER A 102 -6.25 -1.36 -1.88
N CYS A 103 -7.27 -1.35 -1.01
CA CYS A 103 -8.15 -2.51 -0.85
C CYS A 103 -8.91 -2.83 -2.13
N THR A 104 -9.47 -1.81 -2.79
CA THR A 104 -10.23 -2.00 -4.04
C THR A 104 -9.30 -2.51 -5.15
N LEU A 105 -8.08 -1.98 -5.25
CA LEU A 105 -7.09 -2.46 -6.23
C LEU A 105 -6.71 -3.93 -6.00
N LEU A 106 -6.56 -4.36 -4.75
CA LEU A 106 -6.08 -5.70 -4.45
C LEU A 106 -7.20 -6.75 -4.42
N LEU A 107 -8.33 -6.42 -3.78
CA LEU A 107 -9.43 -7.35 -3.49
C LEU A 107 -10.65 -7.16 -4.41
N GLU A 108 -10.64 -6.16 -5.29
CA GLU A 108 -11.75 -5.83 -6.20
C GLU A 108 -13.07 -5.51 -5.45
N ASP A 109 -12.98 -5.19 -4.15
CA ASP A 109 -14.11 -4.80 -3.30
C ASP A 109 -13.80 -3.49 -2.56
N HIS A 110 -14.72 -2.54 -2.64
CA HIS A 110 -14.59 -1.19 -2.09
C HIS A 110 -15.20 -1.03 -0.68
N ARG A 111 -15.85 -2.08 -0.16
CA ARG A 111 -16.54 -2.10 1.14
C ARG A 111 -15.57 -2.35 2.28
N LEU A 112 -14.70 -1.37 2.54
CA LEU A 112 -13.64 -1.47 3.57
C LEU A 112 -14.17 -1.88 4.96
N ASP A 113 -15.39 -1.48 5.31
CA ASP A 113 -16.06 -1.86 6.57
C ASP A 113 -16.33 -3.37 6.68
N LYS A 114 -16.48 -4.07 5.55
CA LYS A 114 -16.63 -5.53 5.49
C LYS A 114 -15.30 -6.26 5.40
N LEU A 115 -14.29 -5.62 4.83
CA LEU A 115 -12.99 -6.25 4.58
C LEU A 115 -12.02 -6.10 5.76
N ARG A 116 -12.07 -4.96 6.47
CA ARG A 116 -11.10 -4.65 7.53
C ARG A 116 -11.11 -5.70 8.64
N GLY A 117 -9.92 -6.11 9.09
CA GLY A 117 -9.75 -7.08 10.18
C GLY A 117 -9.98 -8.54 9.78
N SER A 118 -10.38 -8.80 8.53
CA SER A 118 -10.41 -10.14 7.95
C SER A 118 -9.09 -10.44 7.26
N CYS A 119 -8.78 -11.72 7.07
CA CYS A 119 -7.62 -12.19 6.33
C CYS A 119 -8.07 -13.07 5.16
N PHE A 120 -7.58 -12.76 3.96
CA PHE A 120 -7.93 -13.41 2.72
C PHE A 120 -6.70 -14.10 2.12
N GLN A 121 -6.92 -15.21 1.41
CA GLN A 121 -5.88 -15.84 0.60
C GLN A 121 -5.92 -15.25 -0.82
N TYR A 122 -4.77 -14.76 -1.30
CA TYR A 122 -4.66 -14.14 -2.61
C TYR A 122 -3.35 -14.56 -3.29
N ASN A 123 -3.44 -15.28 -4.42
CA ASN A 123 -2.29 -15.67 -5.26
C ASN A 123 -1.04 -16.13 -4.47
N GLY A 124 -1.22 -17.00 -3.47
CA GLY A 124 -0.12 -17.56 -2.68
C GLY A 124 0.30 -16.76 -1.43
N PHE A 125 -0.26 -15.58 -1.20
CA PHE A 125 -0.01 -14.76 -0.01
C PHE A 125 -1.30 -14.37 0.73
N LYS A 126 -1.16 -13.85 1.95
CA LYS A 126 -2.28 -13.35 2.75
C LYS A 126 -2.51 -11.86 2.52
N VAL A 127 -3.77 -11.45 2.52
CA VAL A 127 -4.21 -10.05 2.46
C VAL A 127 -5.08 -9.72 3.65
#